data_AF-A0A0G1FDQ7-F1
#
_entry.id   AF-A0A0G1FDQ7-F1
#
_cell.length_a   1.000
_cell.length_b   1.000
_cell.length_c   1.000
_cell.angle_alpha   90.00
_cell.angle_beta   90.00
_cell.angle_gamma   90.00
#
_symmetry.space_group_name_H-M   'P 1'
#
loop_
_entity.id
_entity.type
_entity.pdbx_description
1 polymer ?
#
loop_
_entity_poly.entity_id
_entity_poly.type
_entity_poly.pdbx_seq_one_letter_code
_entity_poly.pdbx_strand_id
1 'polypeptide(L)'
;MYLTIINPSTEERVELEDDETASIFSGQAQVRLTSGGPELRLTGKKLPKILSVQTELGADNPNCFIFRDWQPLLGSDISLVIYDQGERRLEVRLELKESPFD
;
A
#
# COMPACT_ATOMS: atom_id res chain seq x y z
N MET A 1 -2.07 16.30 6.02
CA MET A 1 -1.96 14.85 6.23
C MET A 1 -0.77 14.32 5.45
N TYR A 2 -0.06 13.32 5.95
CA TYR A 2 1.04 12.68 5.23
C TYR A 2 1.01 11.16 5.47
N LEU A 3 1.57 10.40 4.53
CA LEU A 3 1.62 8.95 4.56
C LEU A 3 3.07 8.49 4.68
N THR A 4 3.39 7.69 5.70
CA THR A 4 4.69 7.03 5.82
C THR A 4 4.60 5.60 5.30
N ILE A 5 5.38 5.29 4.27
CA ILE A 5 5.58 3.95 3.73
C ILE A 5 6.81 3.36 4.40
N ILE A 6 6.64 2.24 5.08
CA ILE A 6 7.68 1.58 5.87
C ILE A 6 7.93 0.20 5.28
N ASN A 7 9.18 -0.09 4.90
CA ASN A 7 9.60 -1.45 4.58
C ASN A 7 10.10 -2.12 5.87
N PRO A 8 9.34 -3.06 6.47
CA PRO A 8 9.73 -3.67 7.75
C PRO A 8 10.98 -4.55 7.65
N SER A 9 11.40 -4.96 6.46
CA SER A 9 12.61 -5.78 6.27
C SER A 9 13.88 -4.94 6.22
N THR A 10 13.79 -3.68 5.80
CA THR A 10 14.95 -2.79 5.63
C THR A 10 14.92 -1.57 6.54
N GLU A 11 13.81 -1.36 7.27
CA GLU A 11 13.50 -0.16 8.06
C GLU A 11 13.50 1.14 7.22
N GLU A 12 13.50 1.03 5.89
CA GLU A 12 13.40 2.16 4.98
C GLU A 12 12.03 2.83 5.14
N ARG A 13 12.04 4.17 5.15
CA ARG A 13 10.85 4.99 5.26
C ARG A 13 10.80 5.99 4.12
N VAL A 14 9.64 6.09 3.49
CA VAL A 14 9.33 7.08 2.47
C VAL A 14 8.09 7.83 2.92
N GLU A 15 8.18 9.14 3.01
CA GLU A 15 7.04 10.00 3.32
C GLU A 15 6.43 10.50 2.00
N LEU A 16 5.10 10.49 1.95
CA LEU A 16 4.32 11.04 0.86
C LEU A 16 3.41 12.14 1.40
N GLU A 17 3.46 13.29 0.73
CA GLU A 17 2.51 14.38 0.88
C GLU A 17 1.27 14.16 0.00
N ASP A 18 0.29 15.05 0.11
CA ASP A 18 -0.95 14.98 -0.67
C ASP A 18 -0.66 15.02 -2.18
N ASP A 19 -1.41 14.23 -2.94
CA ASP A 19 -1.24 13.99 -4.38
C ASP A 19 0.10 13.34 -4.81
N GLU A 20 0.97 12.95 -3.87
CA GLU A 20 2.19 12.22 -4.21
C GLU A 20 1.97 10.72 -4.40
N THR A 21 2.82 10.10 -5.22
CA THR A 21 2.76 8.67 -5.54
C THR A 21 4.12 8.01 -5.36
N ALA A 22 4.19 6.91 -4.61
CA ALA A 22 5.35 6.05 -4.51
C ALA A 22 5.13 4.72 -5.22
N SER A 23 6.22 4.14 -5.70
CA SER A 23 6.25 2.74 -6.16
C SER A 23 6.76 1.84 -5.04
N ILE A 24 6.05 0.74 -4.78
CA ILE A 24 6.41 -0.26 -3.77
C ILE A 24 6.57 -1.63 -4.41
N PHE A 25 7.12 -2.59 -3.65
CA PHE A 25 7.35 -3.96 -4.13
C PHE A 25 8.11 -4.02 -5.46
N SER A 26 9.18 -3.24 -5.58
CA SER A 26 9.98 -3.16 -6.82
C SER A 26 9.16 -2.79 -8.06
N GLY A 27 8.14 -1.93 -7.89
CA GLY A 27 7.29 -1.45 -8.98
C GLY A 27 6.13 -2.37 -9.34
N GLN A 28 5.87 -3.42 -8.55
CA GLN A 28 4.69 -4.27 -8.72
C GLN A 28 3.40 -3.58 -8.25
N ALA A 29 3.52 -2.59 -7.38
CA ALA A 29 2.40 -1.75 -6.94
C ALA A 29 2.82 -0.29 -6.74
N GLN A 30 1.82 0.58 -6.69
CA GLN A 30 1.96 1.99 -6.38
C GLN A 30 0.97 2.37 -5.30
N VAL A 31 1.42 3.24 -4.41
CA VAL A 31 0.60 3.86 -3.37
C VAL A 31 0.61 5.36 -3.61
N ARG A 32 -0.54 5.99 -3.47
CA ARG A 32 -0.64 7.45 -3.47
C ARG A 32 -1.41 7.92 -2.25
N LEU A 33 -1.14 9.15 -1.83
CA LEU A 33 -1.98 9.85 -0.86
C LEU A 33 -2.88 10.82 -1.63
N THR A 34 -4.16 10.85 -1.25
CA THR A 34 -5.12 11.84 -1.74
C THR A 34 -5.83 12.48 -0.54
N SER A 35 -6.61 13.53 -0.79
CA SER A 35 -7.48 14.13 0.22
C SER A 35 -8.44 13.13 0.89
N GLY A 36 -8.77 12.02 0.21
CA GLY A 36 -9.63 10.94 0.73
C GLY A 36 -8.89 9.85 1.51
N GLY A 37 -7.56 9.92 1.60
CA GLY A 37 -6.69 8.92 2.21
C GLY A 37 -5.81 8.18 1.20
N PRO A 38 -5.10 7.13 1.65
CA PRO A 38 -4.18 6.37 0.81
C PRO A 38 -4.94 5.48 -0.18
N GLU A 39 -4.41 5.36 -1.39
CA GLU A 39 -4.95 4.47 -2.43
C GLU A 39 -3.85 3.56 -2.98
N LEU A 40 -4.22 2.35 -3.40
CA LEU A 40 -3.33 1.33 -3.94
C LEU A 40 -3.71 0.98 -5.37
N ARG A 41 -2.68 0.76 -6.20
CA ARG A 41 -2.81 0.18 -7.54
C ARG A 41 -1.69 -0.81 -7.83
N LEU A 42 -2.03 -1.97 -8.35
CA LEU A 42 -1.10 -2.98 -8.88
C LEU A 42 -0.72 -2.65 -10.33
N THR A 43 0.57 -2.37 -10.53
CA THR A 43 1.14 -1.95 -11.82
C THR A 43 1.89 -3.07 -12.53
N GLY A 44 2.17 -4.18 -11.84
CA GLY A 44 2.87 -5.32 -12.43
C GLY A 44 2.14 -5.91 -13.64
N LYS A 45 2.89 -6.29 -14.69
CA LYS A 45 2.32 -7.06 -15.83
C LYS A 45 1.66 -8.33 -15.35
N LYS A 46 2.31 -9.03 -14.41
CA LYS A 46 1.77 -10.17 -13.68
C LYS A 46 1.29 -9.69 -12.32
N LEU A 47 0.04 -10.03 -11.99
CA LEU A 47 -0.50 -9.76 -10.66
C LEU A 47 0.15 -10.72 -9.65
N PRO A 48 0.38 -10.26 -8.41
CA PRO A 48 0.76 -11.14 -7.32
C PRO A 48 -0.30 -12.23 -7.14
N LYS A 49 0.11 -13.39 -6.64
CA LYS A 49 -0.83 -14.52 -6.45
C LYS A 49 -1.85 -14.20 -5.35
N ILE A 50 -1.39 -13.48 -4.34
CA ILE A 50 -2.16 -13.06 -3.17
C ILE A 50 -1.73 -11.64 -2.84
N LEU A 51 -2.72 -10.77 -2.63
CA LEU A 51 -2.58 -9.47 -2.01
C LEU A 51 -3.40 -9.53 -0.72
N SER A 52 -2.75 -9.33 0.42
CA SER A 52 -3.42 -9.17 1.71
C SER A 52 -3.28 -7.71 2.12
N VAL A 53 -4.42 -7.07 2.34
CA VAL A 53 -4.52 -5.72 2.90
C VAL A 53 -5.03 -5.89 4.32
N GLN A 54 -4.12 -5.91 5.28
CA GLN A 54 -4.46 -5.98 6.69
C GLN A 54 -4.72 -4.56 7.18
N THR A 55 -6.00 -4.25 7.31
CA THR A 55 -6.52 -3.04 7.94
C THR A 55 -7.34 -3.45 9.15
N GLU A 56 -7.59 -2.52 10.08
CA GLU A 56 -8.42 -2.76 11.27
C GLU A 56 -9.83 -3.27 10.94
N LEU A 57 -10.32 -3.21 9.69
CA LEU A 57 -11.60 -3.80 9.28
C LEU A 57 -11.57 -4.39 7.86
N GLY A 58 -11.60 -5.73 7.78
CA GLY A 58 -12.39 -6.51 6.82
C GLY A 58 -11.98 -6.52 5.34
N ALA A 59 -11.05 -7.41 4.95
CA ALA A 59 -11.11 -8.07 3.64
C ALA A 59 -10.28 -9.36 3.64
N ASP A 60 -10.94 -10.52 3.76
CA ASP A 60 -10.27 -11.84 3.83
C ASP A 60 -9.51 -12.24 2.56
N ASN A 61 -9.79 -11.64 1.40
CA ASN A 61 -9.03 -11.88 0.17
C ASN A 61 -9.46 -10.92 -0.96
N PRO A 62 -8.93 -9.70 -1.04
CA PRO A 62 -9.38 -8.77 -2.06
C PRO A 62 -8.82 -9.21 -3.42
N ASN A 63 -9.72 -9.33 -4.41
CA ASN A 63 -9.38 -9.80 -5.75
C ASN A 63 -8.28 -8.92 -6.37
N CYS A 64 -7.09 -9.45 -6.67
CA CYS A 64 -5.98 -8.65 -7.22
C CYS A 64 -6.34 -7.88 -8.50
N PHE A 65 -7.35 -8.32 -9.26
CA PHE A 65 -7.81 -7.61 -10.45
C PHE A 65 -8.46 -6.25 -10.15
N ILE A 66 -9.12 -6.06 -8.99
CA ILE A 66 -9.75 -4.78 -8.65
C ILE A 66 -8.71 -3.67 -8.43
N PHE A 67 -7.51 -4.04 -7.99
CA PHE A 67 -6.39 -3.10 -7.82
C PHE A 67 -5.67 -2.79 -9.14
N ARG A 68 -6.19 -3.18 -10.30
CA ARG A 68 -5.68 -2.64 -11.58
C ARG A 68 -5.96 -1.14 -11.71
N ASP A 69 -7.03 -0.69 -11.08
CA ASP A 69 -7.35 0.71 -10.87
C ASP A 69 -7.00 1.12 -9.44
N TRP A 70 -7.00 2.42 -9.18
CA TRP A 70 -6.80 2.95 -7.82
C TRP A 70 -7.94 2.50 -6.91
N GLN A 71 -7.58 1.86 -5.81
CA GLN A 71 -8.53 1.43 -4.79
C GLN A 71 -8.20 2.15 -3.47
N PRO A 72 -9.19 2.74 -2.79
CA PRO A 72 -8.97 3.35 -1.50
C PRO A 72 -8.61 2.28 -0.47
N LEU A 73 -7.65 2.62 0.39
CA LEU A 73 -7.32 1.83 1.56
C LEU A 73 -7.94 2.49 2.79
N LEU A 74 -8.63 1.70 3.60
CA LEU A 74 -9.30 2.17 4.81
C LEU A 74 -8.39 1.96 6.01
N GLY A 75 -8.36 2.91 6.94
CA GLY A 75 -7.58 2.84 8.18
C GLY A 75 -6.33 3.74 8.17
N SER A 76 -5.78 3.97 9.35
CA SER A 76 -4.58 4.79 9.56
C SER A 76 -3.30 3.96 9.66
N ASP A 77 -3.42 2.66 9.87
CA ASP A 77 -2.31 1.71 9.90
C ASP A 77 -2.65 0.49 9.05
N ILE A 78 -1.98 0.36 7.90
CA ILE A 78 -2.31 -0.64 6.88
C ILE A 78 -1.06 -1.46 6.58
N SER A 79 -1.12 -2.78 6.77
CA SER A 79 -0.07 -3.69 6.27
C SER A 79 -0.48 -4.27 4.93
N LEU A 80 0.34 -4.01 3.91
CA LEU A 80 0.23 -4.58 2.58
C LEU A 80 1.21 -5.74 2.46
N VAL A 81 0.70 -6.92 2.16
CA VAL A 81 1.51 -8.11 1.93
C VAL A 81 1.20 -8.68 0.56
N ILE A 82 2.24 -8.90 -0.25
CA ILE A 82 2.10 -9.64 -1.50
C ILE A 82 2.96 -10.90 -1.50
N TYR A 83 2.45 -11.93 -2.18
CA TYR A 83 3.17 -13.17 -2.46
C TYR A 83 3.51 -13.23 -3.95
N ASP A 84 4.78 -13.05 -4.27
CA ASP A 84 5.28 -13.13 -5.64
C ASP A 84 5.39 -14.60 -6.11
N GLN A 85 5.59 -14.80 -7.43
CA GLN A 85 5.57 -16.10 -8.14
C GLN A 85 6.70 -17.09 -7.77
N GLY A 86 7.06 -17.19 -6.49
CA GLY A 86 8.06 -18.08 -5.92
C GLY A 86 8.11 -18.08 -4.38
N GLU A 87 6.97 -17.83 -3.71
CA GLU A 87 6.81 -17.81 -2.23
C GLU A 87 7.48 -16.65 -1.48
N ARG A 88 8.14 -15.72 -2.18
CA ARG A 88 8.69 -14.54 -1.53
C ARG A 88 7.57 -13.64 -1.02
N ARG A 89 7.45 -13.56 0.31
CA ARG A 89 6.61 -12.61 1.03
C ARG A 89 7.27 -11.24 0.99
N LEU A 90 6.59 -10.26 0.40
CA LEU A 90 6.97 -8.85 0.49
C LEU A 90 5.93 -8.13 1.32
N GLU A 91 6.39 -7.28 2.24
CA GLU A 91 5.52 -6.50 3.11
C GLU A 91 5.93 -5.03 3.09
N VAL A 92 4.92 -4.17 3.16
CA VAL A 92 5.05 -2.73 3.36
C VAL A 92 3.96 -2.32 4.34
N ARG A 93 4.30 -1.49 5.32
CA ARG A 93 3.35 -0.89 6.25
C ARG A 93 3.13 0.57 5.86
N LEU A 94 1.89 1.01 5.89
CA LEU A 94 1.49 2.37 5.59
C LEU A 94 0.92 2.99 6.87
N GLU A 95 1.53 4.08 7.32
CA GLU A 95 1.04 4.85 8.47
C GLU A 95 0.55 6.21 8.00
N LEU A 96 -0.75 6.45 8.09
CA LEU A 96 -1.38 7.73 7.80
C LEU A 96 -1.36 8.60 9.06
N LYS A 97 -0.81 9.81 8.96
CA LYS A 97 -0.72 10.75 10.07
C LYS A 97 -1.31 12.10 9.68
N GLU A 98 -2.01 12.73 10.62
CA GLU A 98 -2.42 14.12 10.47
C GLU A 98 -1.19 15.01 10.43
N SER A 99 -1.24 16.07 9.62
CA SER A 99 -0.14 17.04 9.63
C SER A 99 -0.13 17.69 11.01
N PRO A 100 1.02 17.79 11.69
CA PRO A 100 1.07 18.47 12.99
C PRO A 100 0.82 19.98 12.91
N PHE A 101 0.57 20.51 11.70
CA PHE A 101 0.37 21.93 11.41
C PHE A 101 -1.04 22.28 10.89
N ASP A 102 -1.99 21.34 10.91
CA ASP A 102 -3.42 21.60 10.66
C ASP A 102 -4.16 22.01 11.95
#